data_AF-A0A6G7YRT6-F1
#
_entry.id   AF-A0A6G7YRT6-F1
#
_cell.length_a   1.000
_cell.length_b   1.000
_cell.length_c   1.000
_cell.angle_alpha   90.00
_cell.angle_beta   90.00
_cell.angle_gamma   90.00
#
_symmetry.space_group_name_H-M   'P 1'
#
loop_
_entity.id
_entity.type
_entity.pdbx_description
1 polymer ?
#
loop_
_entity_poly.entity_id
_entity_poly.type
_entity_poly.pdbx_seq_one_letter_code
_entity_poly.pdbx_strand_id
1 'polypeptide(L)'
;MPSLSALLTKRGIAGSASLLLRLASLAGKLALSLYMGKFFPLSELGLYGLAFGAVMLAIVLLGFRVDYILAREILGMDEDRQRRAGMSVLALYLGSFVLAAPLAVLALTTSGEGGSVRFLLLIYLLCGVEAYANFLYTITIALKRPALANALFFIRSGLWTAPAMVISYLDPNYRTVGFVLGCWLAGAGTSVVLNLWFMRRQLLGRIGLIAEGWLEMRAVIGGAFLVWIGSVAVTLGQYLDRFVLASYLTLEDVGVATFYTSFTSAALTLVQSATTTVTFPVLIEHFDAGDMDRFKRELRKTAVTAAALCFVILLGLAGAMLLMGGTLGKPELLAAFPAFVLLLIATFIRTHAETLYYGLFVERQHRAIWLGNLLFLAVSLLLNLLLVPMLGLNGLGIAAIVAALAIYLWRSLALRRGPAATDLRRGSADAEWRVASEGEEPAA
;
A
#
# COMPACT_ATOMS: atom_id res chain seq x y z
N MET A 1 13.24 36.18 14.77
CA MET A 1 13.04 35.39 13.55
C MET A 1 14.14 34.33 13.47
N PRO A 2 13.84 33.02 13.36
CA PRO A 2 14.89 32.02 13.18
C PRO A 2 15.59 32.28 11.85
N SER A 3 16.93 32.23 11.83
CA SER A 3 17.71 32.38 10.60
C SER A 3 17.30 31.32 9.57
N LEU A 4 17.29 31.71 8.30
CA LEU A 4 16.90 30.84 7.17
C LEU A 4 17.70 29.52 7.16
N SER A 5 18.95 29.55 7.63
CA SER A 5 19.82 28.39 7.81
C SER A 5 19.34 27.42 8.90
N ALA A 6 18.75 27.91 10.00
CA ALA A 6 18.16 27.10 11.07
C ALA A 6 16.84 26.42 10.66
N LEU A 7 16.06 27.07 9.79
CA LEU A 7 14.83 26.50 9.22
C LEU A 7 15.12 25.43 8.17
N LEU A 8 16.15 25.63 7.34
CA LEU A 8 16.60 24.65 6.35
C LEU A 8 17.24 23.42 7.01
N THR A 9 18.03 23.58 8.07
CA THR A 9 18.57 22.44 8.84
C THR A 9 17.49 21.67 9.59
N LYS A 10 16.51 22.33 10.23
CA LYS A 10 15.39 21.63 10.88
C LYS A 10 14.53 20.84 9.89
N ARG A 11 14.25 21.38 8.70
CA ARG A 11 13.51 20.66 7.64
C ARG A 11 14.33 19.51 7.05
N GLY A 12 15.64 19.70 6.85
CA GLY A 12 16.55 18.65 6.39
C GLY A 12 16.62 17.47 7.37
N ILE A 13 16.84 17.75 8.66
CA ILE A 13 16.91 16.74 9.73
C ILE A 13 15.58 15.98 9.86
N ALA A 14 14.44 16.69 9.81
CA ALA A 14 13.12 16.05 9.88
C ALA A 14 12.83 15.16 8.65
N GLY A 15 13.31 15.56 7.47
CA GLY A 15 13.24 14.75 6.25
C GLY A 15 14.10 13.50 6.33
N SER A 16 15.36 13.62 6.77
CA SER A 16 16.27 12.49 6.96
C SER A 16 15.75 11.51 8.03
N ALA A 17 15.26 12.02 9.16
CA ALA A 17 14.67 11.19 10.20
C ALA A 17 13.41 10.44 9.72
N SER A 18 12.57 11.11 8.93
CA SER A 18 11.39 10.49 8.31
C SER A 18 11.76 9.35 7.36
N LEU A 19 12.83 9.52 6.57
CA LEU A 19 13.34 8.49 5.67
C LEU A 19 13.89 7.29 6.46
N LEU A 20 14.70 7.55 7.50
CA LEU A 20 15.26 6.51 8.36
C LEU A 20 14.17 5.67 9.03
N LEU A 21 13.12 6.29 9.55
CA LEU A 21 11.98 5.58 10.16
C LEU A 21 11.24 4.70 9.15
N ARG A 22 11.09 5.15 7.91
CA ARG A 22 10.49 4.33 6.84
C ARG A 22 11.38 3.13 6.50
N LEU A 23 12.69 3.34 6.37
CA LEU A 23 13.66 2.27 6.13
C LEU A 23 13.67 1.27 7.28
N ALA A 24 13.66 1.73 8.53
CA ALA A 24 13.56 0.88 9.72
C ALA A 24 12.26 0.07 9.73
N SER A 25 11.15 0.66 9.29
CA SER A 25 9.86 -0.06 9.18
C SER A 25 9.94 -1.20 8.16
N LEU A 26 10.55 -0.94 6.99
CA LEU A 26 10.73 -1.93 5.94
C LEU A 26 11.69 -3.04 6.38
N ALA A 27 12.81 -2.67 7.00
CA ALA A 27 13.78 -3.60 7.55
C ALA A 27 13.16 -4.49 8.64
N GLY A 28 12.33 -3.93 9.52
CA GLY A 28 11.62 -4.69 10.55
C GLY A 28 10.68 -5.76 9.98
N LYS A 29 9.96 -5.45 8.89
CA LYS A 29 9.11 -6.42 8.18
C LYS A 29 9.92 -7.49 7.45
N LEU A 30 10.99 -7.11 6.76
CA LEU A 30 11.86 -8.06 6.09
C LEU A 30 12.56 -9.00 7.08
N ALA A 31 13.04 -8.46 8.21
CA ALA A 31 13.61 -9.24 9.29
C ALA A 31 12.58 -10.23 9.86
N LEU A 32 11.33 -9.80 10.05
CA LEU A 32 10.25 -10.70 10.47
C LEU A 32 9.99 -11.81 9.45
N SER A 33 9.94 -11.50 8.15
CA SER A 33 9.77 -12.53 7.10
C SER A 33 10.91 -13.55 7.11
N LEU A 34 12.18 -13.10 7.25
CA LEU A 34 13.34 -13.99 7.39
C LEU A 34 13.25 -14.85 8.66
N TYR A 35 12.91 -14.23 9.78
CA TYR A 35 12.75 -14.90 11.06
C TYR A 35 11.66 -15.98 11.01
N MET A 36 10.48 -15.66 10.48
CA MET A 36 9.40 -16.64 10.31
C MET A 36 9.83 -17.75 9.33
N GLY A 37 10.46 -17.42 8.21
CA GLY A 37 10.98 -18.42 7.27
C GLY A 37 11.97 -19.40 7.90
N LYS A 38 12.75 -18.95 8.89
CA LYS A 38 13.72 -19.79 9.61
C LYS A 38 13.10 -20.61 10.74
N PHE A 39 12.26 -20.00 11.57
CA PHE A 39 11.82 -20.58 12.85
C PHE A 39 10.40 -21.11 12.84
N PHE A 40 9.54 -20.67 11.93
CA PHE A 40 8.14 -21.08 11.88
C PHE A 40 7.95 -22.24 10.87
N PRO A 41 6.88 -23.05 11.02
CA PRO A 41 6.38 -23.89 9.95
C PRO A 41 6.03 -23.06 8.70
N LEU A 42 6.18 -23.64 7.51
CA LEU A 42 5.82 -22.93 6.26
C LEU A 42 4.30 -22.71 6.15
N SER A 43 3.50 -23.63 6.69
CA SER A 43 2.04 -23.51 6.78
C SER A 43 1.61 -22.28 7.59
N GLU A 44 2.29 -22.00 8.71
CA GLU A 44 2.10 -20.77 9.48
C GLU A 44 2.44 -19.54 8.63
N LEU A 45 3.56 -19.55 7.91
CA LEU A 45 3.88 -18.45 7.00
C LEU A 45 2.82 -18.26 5.90
N GLY A 46 2.17 -19.35 5.46
CA GLY A 46 1.05 -19.32 4.53
C GLY A 46 -0.20 -18.66 5.13
N LEU A 47 -0.55 -19.01 6.37
CA LEU A 47 -1.64 -18.35 7.11
C LEU A 47 -1.36 -16.86 7.33
N TYR A 48 -0.12 -16.48 7.63
CA TYR A 48 0.29 -15.07 7.69
C TYR A 48 0.12 -14.39 6.34
N GLY A 49 0.48 -15.05 5.24
CA GLY A 49 0.29 -14.54 3.88
C GLY A 49 -1.17 -14.24 3.54
N LEU A 50 -2.07 -15.16 3.88
CA LEU A 50 -3.51 -14.99 3.69
C LEU A 50 -4.06 -13.85 4.55
N ALA A 51 -3.68 -13.80 5.84
CA ALA A 51 -4.07 -12.73 6.74
C ALA A 51 -3.55 -11.36 6.25
N PHE A 52 -2.29 -11.29 5.86
CA PHE A 52 -1.67 -10.08 5.31
C PHE A 52 -2.39 -9.62 4.03
N GLY A 53 -2.67 -10.55 3.10
CA GLY A 53 -3.44 -10.27 1.90
C GLY A 53 -4.82 -9.70 2.22
N ALA A 54 -5.55 -10.32 3.16
CA ALA A 54 -6.86 -9.85 3.60
C ALA A 54 -6.82 -8.43 4.17
N VAL A 55 -5.81 -8.12 5.00
CA VAL A 55 -5.60 -6.78 5.57
C VAL A 55 -5.28 -5.76 4.47
N MET A 56 -4.40 -6.09 3.52
CA MET A 56 -4.08 -5.19 2.40
C MET A 56 -5.31 -4.89 1.55
N LEU A 57 -6.15 -5.89 1.27
CA LEU A 57 -7.42 -5.71 0.57
C LEU A 57 -8.40 -4.86 1.38
N ALA A 58 -8.50 -5.09 2.70
CA ALA A 58 -9.38 -4.32 3.56
C ALA A 58 -9.02 -2.83 3.63
N ILE A 59 -7.73 -2.48 3.63
CA ILE A 59 -7.28 -1.08 3.64
C ILE A 59 -7.90 -0.28 2.48
N VAL A 60 -7.90 -0.85 1.26
CA VAL A 60 -8.49 -0.18 0.09
C VAL A 60 -10.00 -0.33 0.02
N LEU A 61 -10.55 -1.52 0.33
CA LEU A 61 -11.99 -1.76 0.26
C LEU A 61 -12.77 -0.93 1.27
N LEU A 62 -12.34 -0.93 2.54
CA LEU A 62 -13.00 -0.19 3.62
C LEU A 62 -12.70 1.30 3.60
N GLY A 63 -11.60 1.71 2.96
CA GLY A 63 -11.13 3.09 3.00
C GLY A 63 -11.72 4.04 1.96
N PHE A 64 -12.39 3.53 0.92
CA PHE A 64 -13.02 4.32 -0.16
C PHE A 64 -12.13 5.38 -0.85
N ARG A 65 -10.81 5.37 -0.58
CA ARG A 65 -9.86 6.41 -0.96
C ARG A 65 -10.29 7.83 -0.58
N VAL A 66 -11.08 8.00 0.49
CA VAL A 66 -11.47 9.34 0.99
C VAL A 66 -10.26 10.17 1.40
N ASP A 67 -9.18 9.50 1.83
CA ASP A 67 -7.90 10.11 2.15
C ASP A 67 -7.28 10.85 0.95
N TYR A 68 -7.53 10.40 -0.29
CA TYR A 68 -6.97 11.00 -1.49
C TYR A 68 -7.51 12.42 -1.76
N ILE A 69 -8.80 12.63 -1.53
CA ILE A 69 -9.45 13.94 -1.71
C ILE A 69 -9.27 14.77 -0.45
N LEU A 70 -9.60 14.21 0.71
CA LEU A 70 -9.62 14.96 1.97
C LEU A 70 -8.23 15.48 2.36
N ALA A 71 -7.15 14.76 2.03
CA ALA A 71 -5.79 15.25 2.28
C ALA A 71 -5.47 16.59 1.61
N ARG A 72 -6.14 16.94 0.51
CA ARG A 72 -5.94 18.22 -0.19
C ARG A 72 -6.80 19.32 0.42
N GLU A 73 -8.04 18.99 0.74
CA GLU A 73 -9.03 19.95 1.23
C GLU A 73 -8.81 20.33 2.70
N ILE A 74 -8.32 19.40 3.53
CA ILE A 74 -8.19 19.60 4.98
C ILE A 74 -7.26 20.78 5.36
N LEU A 75 -6.33 21.15 4.48
CA LEU A 75 -5.43 22.30 4.71
C LEU A 75 -6.12 23.66 4.61
N GLY A 76 -7.23 23.74 3.87
CA GLY A 76 -8.04 24.95 3.73
C GLY A 76 -9.24 25.01 4.70
N MET A 77 -9.47 23.94 5.45
CA MET A 77 -10.57 23.87 6.43
C MET A 77 -10.18 24.55 7.74
N ASP A 78 -11.13 25.26 8.34
CA ASP A 78 -11.06 25.70 9.73
C ASP A 78 -11.12 24.51 10.70
N GLU A 79 -10.76 24.73 11.97
CA GLU A 79 -10.69 23.63 12.95
C GLU A 79 -12.03 22.91 13.13
N ASP A 80 -13.16 23.63 13.08
CA ASP A 80 -14.48 23.02 13.24
C ASP A 80 -14.88 22.16 12.04
N ARG A 81 -14.60 22.59 10.81
CA ARG A 81 -14.83 21.75 9.62
C ARG A 81 -13.88 20.55 9.57
N GLN A 82 -12.63 20.71 10.02
CA GLN A 82 -11.71 19.58 10.19
C GLN A 82 -12.28 18.53 11.16
N ARG A 83 -12.85 18.97 12.29
CA ARG A 83 -13.46 18.07 13.29
C ARG A 83 -14.71 17.39 12.75
N ARG A 84 -15.57 18.11 12.02
CA ARG A 84 -16.72 17.52 11.31
C ARG A 84 -16.25 16.43 10.36
N ALA A 85 -15.30 16.73 9.48
CA ALA A 85 -14.75 15.76 8.54
C ALA A 85 -14.13 14.55 9.25
N GLY A 86 -13.34 14.77 10.30
CA GLY A 86 -12.72 13.71 11.10
C GLY A 86 -13.73 12.77 11.73
N MET A 87 -14.80 13.32 12.33
CA MET A 87 -15.89 12.53 12.92
C MET A 87 -16.70 11.78 11.86
N SER A 88 -17.01 12.40 10.72
CA SER A 88 -17.70 11.74 9.60
C SER A 88 -16.86 10.61 8.99
N VAL A 89 -15.54 10.77 8.86
CA VAL A 89 -14.67 9.68 8.39
C VAL A 89 -14.60 8.56 9.43
N LEU A 90 -14.46 8.88 10.72
CA LEU A 90 -14.48 7.86 11.77
C LEU A 90 -15.77 7.04 11.71
N ALA A 91 -16.92 7.71 11.57
CA ALA A 91 -18.21 7.05 11.40
C ALA A 91 -18.28 6.20 10.12
N LEU A 92 -17.74 6.69 8.99
CA LEU A 92 -17.66 5.93 7.75
C LEU A 92 -16.84 4.65 7.90
N TYR A 93 -15.66 4.72 8.51
CA TYR A 93 -14.80 3.56 8.73
C TYR A 93 -15.43 2.55 9.69
N LEU A 94 -16.04 3.02 10.79
CA LEU A 94 -16.78 2.15 11.72
C LEU A 94 -17.98 1.51 11.04
N GLY A 95 -18.75 2.27 10.25
CA GLY A 95 -19.87 1.76 9.46
C GLY A 95 -19.42 0.70 8.46
N SER A 96 -18.33 0.96 7.73
CA SER A 96 -17.77 0.05 6.74
C SER A 96 -17.21 -1.22 7.37
N PHE A 97 -16.62 -1.09 8.56
CA PHE A 97 -16.18 -2.21 9.37
C PHE A 97 -17.36 -3.11 9.78
N VAL A 98 -18.44 -2.52 10.32
CA VAL A 98 -19.67 -3.25 10.67
C VAL A 98 -20.32 -3.89 9.44
N LEU A 99 -20.37 -3.18 8.31
CA LEU A 99 -20.90 -3.71 7.05
C LEU A 99 -20.06 -4.87 6.49
N ALA A 100 -18.78 -4.98 6.85
CA ALA A 100 -17.94 -6.12 6.52
C ALA A 100 -18.13 -7.32 7.48
N ALA A 101 -18.86 -7.17 8.59
CA ALA A 101 -19.08 -8.24 9.56
C ALA A 101 -19.78 -9.48 8.96
N PRO A 102 -20.81 -9.37 8.08
CA PRO A 102 -21.42 -10.53 7.45
C PRO A 102 -20.43 -11.36 6.63
N LEU A 103 -19.46 -10.72 5.97
CA LEU A 103 -18.39 -11.42 5.25
C LEU A 103 -17.46 -12.16 6.21
N ALA A 104 -17.16 -11.56 7.37
CA ALA A 104 -16.39 -12.23 8.42
C ALA A 104 -17.15 -13.44 9.01
N VAL A 105 -18.47 -13.32 9.20
CA VAL A 105 -19.34 -14.43 9.64
C VAL A 105 -19.41 -15.53 8.58
N LEU A 106 -19.55 -15.17 7.30
CA LEU A 106 -19.53 -16.13 6.20
C LEU A 106 -18.18 -16.85 6.12
N ALA A 107 -17.08 -16.13 6.29
CA ALA A 107 -15.75 -16.74 6.36
C ALA A 107 -15.66 -17.75 7.51
N LEU A 108 -16.18 -17.39 8.71
CA LEU A 108 -16.23 -18.29 9.87
C LEU A 108 -17.04 -19.57 9.63
N THR A 109 -18.17 -19.49 8.92
CA THR A 109 -19.04 -20.65 8.68
C THR A 109 -18.56 -21.55 7.55
N THR A 110 -17.77 -21.02 6.61
CA THR A 110 -17.26 -21.74 5.44
C THR A 110 -15.86 -22.30 5.62
N SER A 111 -15.07 -21.79 6.58
CA SER A 111 -13.69 -22.21 6.80
C SER A 111 -13.49 -23.60 7.42
N GLY A 112 -14.57 -24.33 7.75
CA GLY A 112 -14.50 -25.65 8.40
C GLY A 112 -13.77 -25.64 9.75
N GLU A 113 -13.30 -26.80 10.22
CA GLU A 113 -12.55 -26.96 11.49
C GLU A 113 -11.19 -26.22 11.51
N GLY A 114 -10.73 -25.65 10.39
CA GLY A 114 -9.39 -25.05 10.25
C GLY A 114 -9.25 -23.60 10.74
N GLY A 115 -10.35 -22.88 10.98
CA GLY A 115 -10.32 -21.49 11.44
C GLY A 115 -10.76 -21.34 12.89
N SER A 116 -9.82 -21.20 13.83
CA SER A 116 -10.20 -20.82 15.20
C SER A 116 -10.95 -19.49 15.14
N VAL A 117 -12.14 -19.41 15.75
CA VAL A 117 -12.95 -18.19 15.82
C VAL A 117 -12.12 -17.00 16.31
N ARG A 118 -11.20 -17.25 17.27
CA ARG A 118 -10.27 -16.24 17.79
C ARG A 118 -9.33 -15.70 16.71
N PHE A 119 -8.83 -16.56 15.83
CA PHE A 119 -7.93 -16.18 14.74
C PHE A 119 -8.62 -15.33 13.68
N LEU A 120 -9.82 -15.70 13.27
CA LEU A 120 -10.60 -14.93 12.29
C LEU A 120 -11.08 -13.59 12.85
N LEU A 121 -11.49 -13.55 14.13
CA LEU A 121 -11.77 -12.29 14.82
C LEU A 121 -10.54 -11.38 14.88
N LEU A 122 -9.35 -11.94 15.11
CA LEU A 122 -8.11 -11.18 15.12
C LEU A 122 -7.82 -10.55 13.75
N ILE A 123 -7.95 -11.29 12.66
CA ILE A 123 -7.80 -10.77 11.29
C ILE A 123 -8.85 -9.68 11.03
N TYR A 124 -10.11 -9.93 11.38
CA TYR A 124 -11.18 -8.96 11.20
C TYR A 124 -10.86 -7.65 11.93
N LEU A 125 -10.55 -7.67 13.22
CA LEU A 125 -10.16 -6.47 13.98
C LEU A 125 -8.96 -5.76 13.35
N LEU A 126 -7.95 -6.52 12.93
CA LEU A 126 -6.76 -5.97 12.29
C LEU A 126 -7.11 -5.24 10.98
N CYS A 127 -7.99 -5.79 10.15
CA CYS A 127 -8.47 -5.13 8.93
C CYS A 127 -9.06 -3.74 9.21
N GLY A 128 -9.92 -3.60 10.23
CA GLY A 128 -10.53 -2.33 10.59
C GLY A 128 -9.51 -1.32 11.13
N VAL A 129 -8.66 -1.76 12.05
CA VAL A 129 -7.62 -0.90 12.66
C VAL A 129 -6.61 -0.44 11.61
N GLU A 130 -6.14 -1.32 10.74
CA GLU A 130 -5.19 -0.98 9.67
C GLU A 130 -5.77 -0.03 8.64
N ALA A 131 -7.02 -0.23 8.23
CA ALA A 131 -7.71 0.66 7.30
C ALA A 131 -7.76 2.09 7.87
N TYR A 132 -8.17 2.24 9.14
CA TYR A 132 -8.26 3.57 9.76
C TYR A 132 -6.88 4.17 10.07
N ALA A 133 -5.91 3.35 10.49
CA ALA A 133 -4.53 3.79 10.69
C ALA A 133 -3.91 4.35 9.39
N ASN A 134 -4.23 3.76 8.24
CA ASN A 134 -3.77 4.25 6.94
C ASN A 134 -4.35 5.64 6.61
N PHE A 135 -5.64 5.86 6.88
CA PHE A 135 -6.27 7.19 6.74
C PHE A 135 -5.57 8.23 7.62
N LEU A 136 -5.41 7.92 8.90
CA LEU A 136 -4.77 8.82 9.86
C LEU A 136 -3.34 9.18 9.43
N TYR A 137 -2.58 8.21 8.92
CA TYR A 137 -1.25 8.46 8.38
C TYR A 137 -1.27 9.50 7.24
N THR A 138 -2.14 9.31 6.23
CA THR A 138 -2.27 10.24 5.10
C THR A 138 -2.65 11.65 5.57
N ILE A 139 -3.64 11.76 6.47
CA ILE A 139 -4.10 13.06 6.97
C ILE A 139 -3.06 13.75 7.86
N THR A 140 -2.28 12.99 8.64
CA THR A 140 -1.18 13.57 9.45
C THR A 140 -0.11 14.20 8.56
N ILE A 141 0.21 13.57 7.43
CA ILE A 141 1.13 14.14 6.43
C ILE A 141 0.51 15.40 5.81
N ALA A 142 -0.76 15.33 5.42
CA ALA A 142 -1.49 16.45 4.84
C ALA A 142 -1.46 17.69 5.73
N LEU A 143 -1.66 17.53 7.04
CA LEU A 143 -1.59 18.61 8.04
C LEU A 143 -0.15 19.07 8.37
N LYS A 144 0.81 18.83 7.48
CA LYS A 144 2.21 19.28 7.59
C LYS A 144 2.93 18.71 8.81
N ARG A 145 2.56 17.50 9.27
CA ARG A 145 3.23 16.77 10.36
C ARG A 145 3.90 15.45 9.91
N PRO A 146 4.72 15.44 8.84
CA PRO A 146 5.29 14.21 8.29
C PRO A 146 6.20 13.45 9.27
N ALA A 147 6.93 14.15 10.15
CA ALA A 147 7.77 13.49 11.15
C ALA A 147 6.94 12.65 12.13
N LEU A 148 5.81 13.21 12.63
CA LEU A 148 4.87 12.47 13.47
C LEU A 148 4.24 11.30 12.71
N ALA A 149 3.81 11.53 11.46
CA ALA A 149 3.22 10.48 10.64
C ALA A 149 4.17 9.28 10.47
N ASN A 150 5.45 9.54 10.17
CA ASN A 150 6.45 8.49 9.98
C ASN A 150 6.85 7.81 11.31
N ALA A 151 6.87 8.53 12.43
CA ALA A 151 7.09 7.93 13.75
C ALA A 151 5.96 6.96 14.12
N LEU A 152 4.71 7.37 13.94
CA LEU A 152 3.54 6.53 14.20
C LEU A 152 3.46 5.35 13.21
N PHE A 153 3.80 5.58 11.93
CA PHE A 153 3.92 4.50 10.95
C PHE A 153 4.98 3.47 11.35
N PHE A 154 6.11 3.90 11.91
CA PHE A 154 7.12 2.98 12.43
C PHE A 154 6.57 2.13 13.58
N ILE A 155 5.80 2.72 14.51
CA ILE A 155 5.11 1.96 15.58
C ILE A 155 4.15 0.92 14.98
N ARG A 156 3.34 1.34 13.99
CA ARG A 156 2.36 0.49 13.29
C ARG A 156 2.99 -0.66 12.50
N SER A 157 4.14 -0.43 11.87
CA SER A 157 4.65 -1.27 10.78
C SER A 157 5.94 -2.01 11.12
N GLY A 158 6.80 -1.45 11.99
CA GLY A 158 8.14 -1.96 12.25
C GLY A 158 8.43 -2.25 13.71
N LEU A 159 8.10 -1.35 14.63
CA LEU A 159 8.52 -1.45 16.04
C LEU A 159 8.03 -2.75 16.71
N TRP A 160 6.80 -3.17 16.43
CA TRP A 160 6.21 -4.37 17.03
C TRP A 160 6.86 -5.67 16.52
N THR A 161 7.57 -5.65 15.39
CA THR A 161 8.18 -6.87 14.86
C THR A 161 9.35 -7.34 15.72
N ALA A 162 10.11 -6.41 16.31
CA ALA A 162 11.21 -6.72 17.22
C ALA A 162 10.77 -7.54 18.46
N PRO A 163 9.80 -7.09 19.29
CA PRO A 163 9.34 -7.88 20.42
C PRO A 163 8.65 -9.18 19.99
N ALA A 164 7.95 -9.20 18.84
CA ALA A 164 7.37 -10.45 18.32
C ALA A 164 8.45 -11.50 18.02
N MET A 165 9.56 -11.09 17.39
CA MET A 165 10.71 -11.97 17.14
C MET A 165 11.39 -12.39 18.44
N VAL A 166 11.67 -11.47 19.37
CA VAL A 166 12.36 -11.79 20.63
C VAL A 166 11.56 -12.75 21.49
N ILE A 167 10.26 -12.50 21.70
CA ILE A 167 9.42 -13.35 22.56
C ILE A 167 9.28 -14.75 21.97
N SER A 168 8.99 -14.87 20.67
CA SER A 168 8.86 -16.18 20.02
C SER A 168 10.19 -16.91 19.83
N TYR A 169 11.32 -16.19 19.92
CA TYR A 169 12.64 -16.80 19.93
C TYR A 169 12.92 -17.46 21.29
N LEU A 170 12.64 -16.72 22.37
CA LEU A 170 12.83 -17.17 23.75
C LEU A 170 11.89 -18.31 24.14
N ASP A 171 10.64 -18.28 23.68
CA ASP A 171 9.68 -19.35 23.91
C ASP A 171 9.05 -19.83 22.58
N PRO A 172 9.41 -21.05 22.13
CA PRO A 172 8.88 -21.64 20.90
C PRO A 172 7.36 -21.76 20.83
N ASN A 173 6.64 -21.76 21.96
CA ASN A 173 5.18 -21.84 21.98
C ASN A 173 4.51 -20.61 21.33
N TYR A 174 5.22 -19.48 21.26
CA TYR A 174 4.75 -18.26 20.58
C TYR A 174 5.13 -18.20 19.10
N ARG A 175 5.69 -19.27 18.52
CA ARG A 175 5.99 -19.36 17.07
C ARG A 175 4.75 -19.66 16.25
N THR A 176 3.71 -18.87 16.46
CA THR A 176 2.40 -18.99 15.79
C THR A 176 2.01 -17.66 15.16
N VAL A 177 1.29 -17.72 14.06
CA VAL A 177 0.81 -16.53 13.33
C VAL A 177 -0.16 -15.73 14.19
N GLY A 178 -0.98 -16.40 15.00
CA GLY A 178 -1.88 -15.74 15.93
C GLY A 178 -1.14 -14.77 16.87
N PHE A 179 0.01 -15.17 17.40
CA PHE A 179 0.84 -14.29 18.23
C PHE A 179 1.41 -13.11 17.44
N VAL A 180 1.93 -13.37 16.24
CA VAL A 180 2.47 -12.32 15.34
C VAL A 180 1.40 -11.29 14.95
N LEU A 181 0.20 -11.76 14.58
CA LEU A 181 -0.94 -10.89 14.26
C LEU A 181 -1.43 -10.12 15.50
N GLY A 182 -1.34 -10.71 16.69
CA GLY A 182 -1.63 -10.03 17.95
C GLY A 182 -0.66 -8.86 18.21
N CYS A 183 0.63 -9.09 17.98
CA CYS A 183 1.65 -8.03 18.07
C CYS A 183 1.42 -6.94 17.01
N TRP A 184 1.05 -7.33 15.79
CA TRP A 184 0.70 -6.39 14.72
C TRP A 184 -0.52 -5.54 15.12
N LEU A 185 -1.59 -6.16 15.61
CA LEU A 185 -2.78 -5.46 16.09
C LEU A 185 -2.44 -4.48 17.23
N ALA A 186 -1.58 -4.88 18.17
CA ALA A 186 -1.12 -4.02 19.24
C ALA A 186 -0.34 -2.80 18.71
N GLY A 187 0.58 -3.00 17.76
CA GLY A 187 1.33 -1.92 17.11
C GLY A 187 0.42 -0.96 16.32
N ALA A 188 -0.50 -1.50 15.53
CA ALA A 188 -1.45 -0.71 14.75
C ALA A 188 -2.45 0.04 15.65
N GLY A 189 -2.99 -0.62 16.68
CA GLY A 189 -3.88 -0.01 17.66
C GLY A 189 -3.20 1.10 18.44
N THR A 190 -1.96 0.88 18.90
CA THR A 190 -1.15 1.91 19.57
C THR A 190 -0.94 3.12 18.66
N SER A 191 -0.62 2.89 17.39
CA SER A 191 -0.48 3.97 16.40
C SER A 191 -1.78 4.77 16.24
N VAL A 192 -2.95 4.11 16.15
CA VAL A 192 -4.25 4.79 16.05
C VAL A 192 -4.51 5.64 17.28
N VAL A 193 -4.37 5.06 18.48
CA VAL A 193 -4.61 5.77 19.75
C VAL A 193 -3.71 7.00 19.88
N LEU A 194 -2.41 6.85 19.60
CA LEU A 194 -1.48 7.97 19.66
C LEU A 194 -1.79 9.04 18.61
N ASN A 195 -2.15 8.63 17.39
CA ASN A 195 -2.51 9.57 16.33
C ASN A 195 -3.73 10.40 16.72
N LEU A 196 -4.81 9.75 17.17
CA LEU A 196 -6.00 10.42 17.68
C LEU A 196 -5.70 11.31 18.87
N TRP A 197 -4.81 10.90 19.77
CA TRP A 197 -4.39 11.74 20.88
C TRP A 197 -3.68 13.02 20.42
N PHE A 198 -2.72 12.93 19.51
CA PHE A 198 -1.98 14.08 18.96
C PHE A 198 -2.83 14.97 18.05
N MET A 199 -3.86 14.41 17.42
CA MET A 199 -4.72 15.08 16.44
C MET A 199 -6.14 15.34 16.96
N ARG A 200 -6.36 15.18 18.28
CA ARG A 200 -7.69 15.32 18.89
C ARG A 200 -8.37 16.65 18.63
N ARG A 201 -7.59 17.73 18.48
CA ARG A 201 -8.16 19.06 18.21
C ARG A 201 -8.68 19.18 16.78
N GLN A 202 -8.03 18.50 15.84
CA GLN A 202 -8.39 18.54 14.42
C GLN A 202 -9.43 17.49 14.04
N LEU A 203 -9.38 16.29 14.63
CA LEU A 203 -10.18 15.15 14.16
C LEU A 203 -11.29 14.71 15.10
N LEU A 204 -11.21 15.05 16.39
CA LEU A 204 -12.18 14.59 17.38
C LEU A 204 -13.14 15.71 17.79
N GLY A 205 -14.42 15.37 17.81
CA GLY A 205 -15.50 16.29 18.11
C GLY A 205 -16.72 15.62 18.72
N ARG A 206 -17.81 16.37 18.83
CA ARG A 206 -19.08 15.84 19.34
C ARG A 206 -19.70 14.91 18.30
N ILE A 207 -20.45 13.90 18.75
CA ILE A 207 -21.11 12.92 17.86
C ILE A 207 -22.07 13.61 16.88
N GLY A 208 -22.74 14.70 17.29
CA GLY A 208 -23.65 15.48 16.41
C GLY A 208 -22.99 16.00 15.12
N LEU A 209 -21.68 16.22 15.14
CA LEU A 209 -20.91 16.66 13.97
C LEU A 209 -20.91 15.64 12.82
N ILE A 210 -21.18 14.35 13.11
CA ILE A 210 -21.28 13.30 12.09
C ILE A 210 -22.43 13.60 11.13
N ALA A 211 -23.60 13.97 11.67
CA ALA A 211 -24.78 14.27 10.88
C ALA A 211 -24.58 15.55 10.04
N GLU A 212 -23.96 16.56 10.65
CA GLU A 212 -23.65 17.84 9.98
C GLU A 212 -22.65 17.65 8.83
N GLY A 213 -21.62 16.82 9.01
CA GLY A 213 -20.58 16.57 8.00
C GLY A 213 -20.93 15.52 6.94
N TRP A 214 -22.05 14.80 7.07
CA TRP A 214 -22.38 13.67 6.18
C TRP A 214 -22.60 14.09 4.72
N LEU A 215 -23.21 15.25 4.49
CA LEU A 215 -23.45 15.76 3.14
C LEU A 215 -22.12 16.03 2.40
N GLU A 216 -21.18 16.70 3.09
CA GLU A 216 -19.82 16.92 2.57
C GLU A 216 -19.11 15.58 2.32
N MET A 217 -19.21 14.64 3.25
CA MET A 217 -18.60 13.31 3.13
C MET A 217 -19.12 12.53 1.92
N ARG A 218 -20.41 12.61 1.63
CA ARG A 218 -21.01 11.95 0.46
C ARG A 218 -20.43 12.48 -0.85
N ALA A 219 -20.18 13.78 -0.95
CA ALA A 219 -19.52 14.38 -2.11
C ALA A 219 -18.07 13.88 -2.24
N VAL A 220 -17.32 13.82 -1.14
CA VAL A 220 -15.95 13.28 -1.10
C VAL A 220 -15.90 11.82 -1.57
N ILE A 221 -16.81 10.97 -1.08
CA ILE A 221 -16.90 9.55 -1.51
C ILE A 221 -17.21 9.47 -3.01
N GLY A 222 -18.16 10.28 -3.51
CA GLY A 222 -18.51 10.32 -4.92
C GLY A 222 -17.33 10.72 -5.81
N GLY A 223 -16.58 11.75 -5.41
CA GLY A 223 -15.39 12.20 -6.14
C GLY A 223 -14.25 11.17 -6.13
N ALA A 224 -14.10 10.40 -5.04
CA ALA A 224 -13.02 9.43 -4.89
C ALA A 224 -13.28 8.10 -5.62
N PHE A 225 -14.53 7.84 -6.06
CA PHE A 225 -14.96 6.53 -6.57
C PHE A 225 -14.07 5.95 -7.68
N LEU A 226 -13.69 6.75 -8.68
CA LEU A 226 -12.84 6.26 -9.78
C LEU A 226 -11.40 5.96 -9.34
N VAL A 227 -10.88 6.72 -8.37
CA VAL A 227 -9.56 6.46 -7.78
C VAL A 227 -9.64 5.21 -6.90
N TRP A 228 -10.76 5.04 -6.19
CA TRP A 228 -11.03 3.87 -5.37
C TRP A 228 -11.09 2.59 -6.20
N ILE A 229 -11.88 2.53 -7.28
CA ILE A 229 -11.96 1.32 -8.11
C ILE A 229 -10.61 0.97 -8.73
N GLY A 230 -9.83 1.96 -9.18
CA GLY A 230 -8.48 1.75 -9.68
C GLY A 230 -7.51 1.24 -8.60
N SER A 231 -7.67 1.69 -7.36
CA SER A 231 -6.86 1.25 -6.20
C SER A 231 -7.23 -0.17 -5.76
N VAL A 232 -8.52 -0.49 -5.74
CA VAL A 232 -9.02 -1.84 -5.48
C VAL A 232 -8.51 -2.81 -6.54
N ALA A 233 -8.58 -2.45 -7.81
CA ALA A 233 -8.13 -3.31 -8.91
C ALA A 233 -6.64 -3.65 -8.80
N VAL A 234 -5.77 -2.65 -8.62
CA VAL A 234 -4.31 -2.93 -8.51
C VAL A 234 -3.97 -3.72 -7.25
N THR A 235 -4.68 -3.50 -6.15
CA THR A 235 -4.44 -4.21 -4.88
C THR A 235 -4.92 -5.65 -4.95
N LEU A 236 -6.12 -5.91 -5.50
CA LEU A 236 -6.59 -7.26 -5.79
C LEU A 236 -5.61 -7.99 -6.71
N GLY A 237 -5.18 -7.36 -7.81
CA GLY A 237 -4.25 -8.00 -8.74
C GLY A 237 -2.89 -8.36 -8.10
N GLN A 238 -2.53 -7.71 -6.98
CA GLN A 238 -1.27 -7.92 -6.25
C GLN A 238 -1.37 -8.94 -5.10
N TYR A 239 -2.55 -9.10 -4.48
CA TYR A 239 -2.70 -9.92 -3.28
C TYR A 239 -3.69 -11.08 -3.40
N LEU A 240 -4.49 -11.12 -4.48
CA LEU A 240 -5.47 -12.18 -4.71
C LEU A 240 -4.79 -13.52 -5.03
N ASP A 241 -3.58 -13.47 -5.59
CA ASP A 241 -2.73 -14.63 -5.89
C ASP A 241 -2.65 -15.65 -4.75
N ARG A 242 -2.46 -15.20 -3.51
CA ARG A 242 -2.35 -16.06 -2.32
C ARG A 242 -3.61 -16.88 -2.05
N PHE A 243 -4.78 -16.30 -2.31
CA PHE A 243 -6.06 -16.99 -2.14
C PHE A 243 -6.28 -18.03 -3.25
N VAL A 244 -5.83 -17.73 -4.48
CA VAL A 244 -5.83 -18.71 -5.57
C VAL A 244 -4.87 -19.87 -5.26
N LEU A 245 -3.67 -19.57 -4.76
CA LEU A 245 -2.75 -20.62 -4.34
C LEU A 245 -3.37 -21.50 -3.25
N ALA A 246 -4.00 -20.90 -2.24
CA ALA A 246 -4.62 -21.65 -1.15
C ALA A 246 -5.79 -22.53 -1.61
N SER A 247 -6.43 -22.25 -2.76
CA SER A 247 -7.51 -23.09 -3.29
C SER A 247 -7.03 -24.29 -4.13
N TYR A 248 -5.79 -24.27 -4.62
CA TYR A 248 -5.26 -25.30 -5.52
C TYR A 248 -4.02 -26.03 -5.00
N LEU A 249 -3.25 -25.40 -4.11
CA LEU A 249 -2.01 -25.90 -3.54
C LEU A 249 -2.11 -25.99 -2.01
N THR A 250 -0.99 -26.32 -1.35
CA THR A 250 -0.94 -26.46 0.11
C THR A 250 -0.71 -25.10 0.81
N LEU A 251 -1.01 -25.03 2.11
CA LEU A 251 -0.64 -23.85 2.92
C LEU A 251 0.87 -23.63 2.98
N GLU A 252 1.68 -24.68 2.84
CA GLU A 252 3.14 -24.55 2.79
C GLU A 252 3.58 -23.84 1.50
N ASP A 253 2.97 -24.17 0.35
CA ASP A 253 3.20 -23.48 -0.92
C ASP A 253 2.84 -21.99 -0.82
N VAL A 254 1.71 -21.68 -0.17
CA VAL A 254 1.33 -20.28 0.13
C VAL A 254 2.37 -19.61 1.01
N GLY A 255 2.95 -20.33 1.97
CA GLY A 255 4.05 -19.86 2.81
C GLY A 255 5.31 -19.54 2.03
N VAL A 256 5.73 -20.43 1.12
CA VAL A 256 6.86 -20.21 0.22
C VAL A 256 6.62 -18.98 -0.67
N ALA A 257 5.43 -18.87 -1.28
CA ALA A 257 5.06 -17.71 -2.08
C ALA A 257 5.06 -16.42 -1.25
N THR A 258 4.55 -16.47 -0.01
CA THR A 258 4.53 -15.32 0.91
C THR A 258 5.92 -14.87 1.32
N PHE A 259 6.80 -15.83 1.60
CA PHE A 259 8.21 -15.57 1.88
C PHE A 259 8.84 -14.80 0.71
N TYR A 260 8.76 -15.35 -0.50
CA TYR A 260 9.36 -14.74 -1.69
C TYR A 260 8.77 -13.40 -2.06
N THR A 261 7.44 -13.29 -2.05
CA THR A 261 6.76 -12.03 -2.37
C THR A 261 7.01 -10.93 -1.34
N SER A 262 7.42 -11.25 -0.10
CA SER A 262 7.84 -10.25 0.89
C SER A 262 9.09 -9.50 0.43
N PHE A 263 10.09 -10.21 -0.11
CA PHE A 263 11.32 -9.59 -0.61
C PHE A 263 11.08 -8.80 -1.89
N THR A 264 10.29 -9.33 -2.81
CA THR A 264 9.99 -8.63 -4.06
C THR A 264 9.19 -7.35 -3.83
N SER A 265 8.19 -7.40 -2.94
CA SER A 265 7.40 -6.23 -2.55
C SER A 265 8.25 -5.17 -1.85
N ALA A 266 9.19 -5.59 -1.01
CA ALA A 266 10.12 -4.67 -0.35
C ALA A 266 11.07 -3.99 -1.35
N ALA A 267 11.61 -4.74 -2.31
CA ALA A 267 12.43 -4.18 -3.39
C ALA A 267 11.66 -3.12 -4.19
N LEU A 268 10.42 -3.44 -4.61
CA LEU A 268 9.56 -2.50 -5.32
C LEU A 268 9.29 -1.23 -4.50
N THR A 269 8.92 -1.39 -3.22
CA THR A 269 8.62 -0.28 -2.31
C THR A 269 9.84 0.63 -2.09
N LEU A 270 11.03 0.03 -1.96
CA LEU A 270 12.29 0.77 -1.78
C LEU A 270 12.63 1.60 -3.01
N VAL A 271 12.55 0.99 -4.20
CA VAL A 271 12.79 1.69 -5.47
C VAL A 271 11.78 2.82 -5.66
N GLN A 272 10.49 2.56 -5.48
CA GLN A 272 9.45 3.59 -5.58
C GLN A 272 9.67 4.73 -4.60
N SER A 273 10.00 4.44 -3.34
CA SER A 273 10.23 5.49 -2.34
C SER A 273 11.44 6.36 -2.71
N ALA A 274 12.50 5.77 -3.25
CA ALA A 274 13.70 6.49 -3.67
C ALA A 274 13.46 7.39 -4.89
N THR A 275 12.65 6.96 -5.85
CA THR A 275 12.42 7.70 -7.10
C THR A 275 11.29 8.71 -7.00
N THR A 276 10.15 8.34 -6.39
CA THR A 276 8.91 9.14 -6.39
C THR A 276 9.11 10.53 -5.78
N THR A 277 9.75 10.59 -4.61
CA THR A 277 9.88 11.85 -3.83
C THR A 277 10.72 12.91 -4.56
N VAL A 278 11.69 12.48 -5.37
CA VAL A 278 12.55 13.39 -6.14
C VAL A 278 11.94 13.70 -7.50
N THR A 279 11.37 12.68 -8.16
CA THR A 279 10.96 12.78 -9.55
C THR A 279 9.66 13.56 -9.73
N PHE A 280 8.67 13.37 -8.84
CA PHE A 280 7.35 13.96 -9.04
C PHE A 280 7.34 15.49 -9.15
N PRO A 281 8.01 16.26 -8.26
CA PRO A 281 8.04 17.71 -8.37
C PRO A 281 8.64 18.19 -9.70
N VAL A 282 9.73 17.55 -10.15
CA VAL A 282 10.43 17.91 -11.39
C VAL A 282 9.59 17.61 -12.63
N LEU A 283 8.91 16.46 -12.66
CA LEU A 283 8.00 16.13 -13.76
C LEU A 283 6.83 17.11 -13.85
N ILE A 284 6.24 17.50 -12.72
CA ILE A 284 5.15 18.48 -12.68
C ILE A 284 5.63 19.83 -13.22
N GLU A 285 6.80 20.31 -12.76
CA GLU A 285 7.39 21.57 -13.21
C GLU A 285 7.61 21.60 -14.73
N HIS A 286 8.22 20.56 -15.30
CA HIS A 286 8.46 20.49 -16.75
C HIS A 286 7.16 20.36 -17.55
N PHE A 287 6.18 19.63 -17.03
CA PHE A 287 4.89 19.47 -17.70
C PHE A 287 4.09 20.78 -17.71
N ASP A 288 3.98 21.45 -16.56
CA ASP A 288 3.26 22.71 -16.43
C ASP A 288 3.96 23.84 -17.22
N ALA A 289 5.28 23.79 -17.38
CA ALA A 289 6.04 24.70 -18.25
C ALA A 289 5.93 24.40 -19.76
N GLY A 290 5.27 23.30 -20.14
CA GLY A 290 5.14 22.88 -21.54
C GLY A 290 6.42 22.28 -22.17
N ASP A 291 7.50 22.10 -21.39
CA ASP A 291 8.77 21.54 -21.87
C ASP A 291 8.73 20.01 -21.91
N MET A 292 8.03 19.48 -22.93
CA MET A 292 7.84 18.03 -23.12
C MET A 292 9.15 17.27 -23.35
N ASP A 293 10.19 17.94 -23.83
CA ASP A 293 11.49 17.32 -24.05
C ASP A 293 12.23 17.08 -22.73
N ARG A 294 12.24 18.06 -21.82
CA ARG A 294 12.78 17.87 -20.46
C ARG A 294 11.95 16.87 -19.68
N PHE A 295 10.62 16.93 -19.81
CA PHE A 295 9.72 15.95 -19.19
C PHE A 295 10.09 14.50 -19.59
N LYS A 296 10.20 14.22 -20.90
CA LYS A 296 10.56 12.88 -21.41
C LYS A 296 11.97 12.46 -20.98
N ARG A 297 12.94 13.38 -20.97
CA ARG A 297 14.30 13.11 -20.50
C ARG A 297 14.33 12.74 -19.02
N GLU A 298 13.62 13.47 -18.17
CA GLU A 298 13.59 13.17 -16.73
C GLU A 298 12.86 11.86 -16.45
N LEU A 299 11.77 11.57 -17.16
CA LEU A 299 11.08 10.29 -17.04
C LEU A 299 11.97 9.12 -17.47
N ARG A 300 12.71 9.26 -18.57
CA ARG A 300 13.67 8.23 -19.04
C ARG A 300 14.81 8.02 -18.05
N LYS A 301 15.38 9.12 -17.54
CA LYS A 301 16.43 9.08 -16.50
C LYS A 301 15.93 8.38 -15.24
N THR A 302 14.71 8.67 -14.81
CA THR A 302 14.07 8.00 -13.67
C THR A 302 13.91 6.51 -13.94
N ALA A 303 13.43 6.12 -15.13
CA ALA A 303 13.25 4.72 -15.50
C ALA A 303 14.58 3.94 -15.49
N VAL A 304 15.65 4.53 -16.03
CA VAL A 304 16.99 3.92 -16.00
C VAL A 304 17.52 3.79 -14.57
N THR A 305 17.35 4.83 -13.75
CA THR A 305 17.79 4.83 -12.34
C THR A 305 17.03 3.79 -11.53
N ALA A 306 15.71 3.73 -11.68
CA ALA A 306 14.84 2.76 -11.03
C ALA A 306 15.22 1.33 -11.43
N ALA A 307 15.47 1.10 -12.73
CA ALA A 307 15.86 -0.20 -13.26
C ALA A 307 17.22 -0.65 -12.73
N ALA A 308 18.23 0.22 -12.75
CA ALA A 308 19.56 -0.09 -12.23
C ALA A 308 19.51 -0.44 -10.74
N LEU A 309 18.82 0.38 -9.94
CA LEU A 309 18.65 0.12 -8.51
C LEU A 309 17.90 -1.19 -8.25
N CYS A 310 16.79 -1.41 -8.96
CA CYS A 310 16.01 -2.64 -8.84
C CYS A 310 16.84 -3.86 -9.22
N PHE A 311 17.56 -3.81 -10.35
CA PHE A 311 18.41 -4.90 -10.80
C PHE A 311 19.46 -5.30 -9.76
N VAL A 312 20.16 -4.32 -9.16
CA VAL A 312 21.15 -4.58 -8.11
C VAL A 312 20.50 -5.24 -6.88
N ILE A 313 19.35 -4.74 -6.44
CA ILE A 313 18.62 -5.32 -5.30
C ILE A 313 18.18 -6.75 -5.61
N LEU A 314 17.57 -7.00 -6.77
CA LEU A 314 17.06 -8.31 -7.15
C LEU A 314 18.19 -9.33 -7.33
N LEU A 315 19.33 -8.92 -7.90
CA LEU A 315 20.52 -9.77 -8.00
C LEU A 315 21.07 -10.13 -6.61
N GLY A 316 21.14 -9.15 -5.71
CA GLY A 316 21.51 -9.36 -4.31
C GLY A 316 20.57 -10.34 -3.60
N LEU A 317 19.26 -10.21 -3.80
CA LEU A 317 18.26 -11.11 -3.24
C LEU A 317 18.37 -12.53 -3.79
N ALA A 318 18.58 -12.70 -5.10
CA ALA A 318 18.78 -14.00 -5.73
C ALA A 318 20.02 -14.71 -5.17
N GLY A 319 21.15 -14.01 -5.10
CA GLY A 319 22.39 -14.53 -4.54
C GLY A 319 22.28 -14.86 -3.05
N ALA A 320 21.69 -13.95 -2.27
CA ALA A 320 21.47 -14.16 -0.85
C ALA A 320 20.58 -15.37 -0.58
N MET A 321 19.54 -15.61 -1.38
CA MET A 321 18.66 -16.76 -1.20
C MET A 321 19.37 -18.10 -1.48
N LEU A 322 20.27 -18.16 -2.46
CA LEU A 322 21.08 -19.35 -2.71
C LEU A 322 22.03 -19.66 -1.55
N LEU A 323 22.66 -18.63 -0.98
CA LEU A 323 23.56 -18.77 0.16
C LEU A 323 22.79 -19.15 1.44
N MET A 324 21.64 -18.53 1.66
CA MET A 324 20.83 -18.75 2.87
C MET A 324 19.99 -20.02 2.80
N GLY A 325 19.63 -20.53 1.63
CA GLY A 325 18.70 -21.64 1.49
C GLY A 325 19.12 -22.90 2.27
N GLY A 326 20.42 -23.21 2.30
CA GLY A 326 20.94 -24.29 3.15
C GLY A 326 20.87 -23.98 4.65
N THR A 327 21.07 -22.71 5.03
CA THR A 327 21.01 -22.28 6.44
C THR A 327 19.59 -22.19 6.99
N LEU A 328 18.58 -22.03 6.13
CA LEU A 328 17.18 -21.95 6.55
C LEU A 328 16.64 -23.31 7.02
N GLY A 329 17.17 -24.42 6.49
CA GLY A 329 16.71 -25.76 6.84
C GLY A 329 15.30 -26.07 6.31
N LYS A 330 14.95 -25.45 5.18
CA LYS A 330 13.65 -25.59 4.49
C LYS A 330 13.91 -25.97 3.02
N PRO A 331 13.99 -27.27 2.67
CA PRO A 331 14.30 -27.69 1.31
C PRO A 331 13.24 -27.22 0.29
N GLU A 332 12.00 -26.99 0.72
CA GLU A 332 10.90 -26.49 -0.10
C GLU A 332 11.21 -25.11 -0.68
N LEU A 333 11.91 -24.25 0.08
CA LEU A 333 12.34 -22.95 -0.43
C LEU A 333 13.34 -23.13 -1.58
N LEU A 334 14.37 -23.96 -1.40
CA LEU A 334 15.35 -24.24 -2.46
C LEU A 334 14.71 -24.88 -3.69
N ALA A 335 13.78 -25.82 -3.50
CA ALA A 335 13.04 -26.45 -4.61
C ALA A 335 12.21 -25.43 -5.39
N ALA A 336 11.63 -24.44 -4.72
CA ALA A 336 10.85 -23.37 -5.32
C ALA A 336 11.70 -22.17 -5.82
N PHE A 337 13.03 -22.25 -5.81
CA PHE A 337 13.90 -21.17 -6.28
C PHE A 337 13.61 -20.70 -7.72
N PRO A 338 13.26 -21.58 -8.69
CA PRO A 338 12.85 -21.13 -10.03
C PRO A 338 11.64 -20.17 -9.99
N ALA A 339 10.64 -20.45 -9.14
CA ALA A 339 9.48 -19.58 -8.95
C ALA A 339 9.90 -18.22 -8.37
N PHE A 340 10.87 -18.20 -7.46
CA PHE A 340 11.44 -16.96 -6.94
C PHE A 340 12.08 -16.11 -8.04
N VAL A 341 12.89 -16.72 -8.91
CA VAL A 341 13.52 -16.02 -10.05
C VAL A 341 12.45 -15.42 -10.96
N LEU A 342 11.37 -16.15 -11.26
CA LEU A 342 10.25 -15.62 -12.04
C LEU A 342 9.58 -14.41 -11.37
N LEU A 343 9.38 -14.45 -10.05
CA LEU A 343 8.86 -13.31 -9.29
C LEU A 343 9.81 -12.11 -9.28
N LEU A 344 11.12 -12.31 -9.24
CA LEU A 344 12.11 -11.24 -9.38
C LEU A 344 12.02 -10.59 -10.77
N ILE A 345 11.91 -11.39 -11.84
CA ILE A 345 11.71 -10.88 -13.21
C ILE A 345 10.41 -10.07 -13.30
N ALA A 346 9.29 -10.59 -12.77
CA ALA A 346 8.02 -9.87 -12.73
C ALA A 346 8.15 -8.52 -12.02
N THR A 347 8.92 -8.48 -10.93
CA THR A 347 9.14 -7.27 -10.12
C THR A 347 9.98 -6.23 -10.85
N PHE A 348 10.99 -6.68 -11.59
CA PHE A 348 11.78 -5.81 -12.47
C PHE A 348 10.88 -5.12 -13.51
N ILE A 349 10.04 -5.90 -14.21
CA ILE A 349 9.08 -5.37 -15.20
C ILE A 349 8.06 -4.43 -14.53
N ARG A 350 7.53 -4.82 -13.36
CA ARG A 350 6.57 -4.01 -12.61
C ARG A 350 7.17 -2.66 -12.18
N THR A 351 8.45 -2.62 -11.82
CA THR A 351 9.15 -1.36 -11.50
C THR A 351 9.13 -0.37 -12.68
N HIS A 352 9.29 -0.86 -13.90
CA HIS A 352 9.16 -0.03 -15.10
C HIS A 352 7.72 0.46 -15.30
N ALA A 353 6.73 -0.42 -15.15
CA ALA A 353 5.32 -0.03 -15.23
C ALA A 353 4.97 1.07 -14.21
N GLU A 354 5.50 0.97 -12.99
CA GLU A 354 5.31 1.96 -11.92
C GLU A 354 6.01 3.29 -12.21
N THR A 355 7.14 3.27 -12.91
CA THR A 355 7.76 4.54 -13.36
C THR A 355 6.90 5.23 -14.42
N LEU A 356 6.30 4.48 -15.35
CA LEU A 356 5.38 5.05 -16.36
C LEU A 356 4.11 5.62 -15.75
N TYR A 357 3.67 5.10 -14.61
CA TYR A 357 2.56 5.69 -13.86
C TYR A 357 2.86 7.13 -13.47
N TYR A 358 4.12 7.51 -13.21
CA TYR A 358 4.45 8.89 -12.89
C TYR A 358 4.10 9.85 -14.03
N GLY A 359 4.44 9.46 -15.27
CA GLY A 359 4.11 10.25 -16.45
C GLY A 359 2.60 10.40 -16.63
N LEU A 360 1.86 9.29 -16.58
CA LEU A 360 0.40 9.30 -16.71
C LEU A 360 -0.29 10.12 -15.61
N PHE A 361 0.25 10.07 -14.39
CA PHE A 361 -0.28 10.84 -13.26
C PHE A 361 -0.09 12.34 -13.48
N VAL A 362 1.10 12.76 -13.90
CA VAL A 362 1.40 14.18 -14.17
C VAL A 362 0.61 14.70 -15.38
N GLU A 363 0.48 13.90 -16.44
CA GLU A 363 -0.36 14.20 -17.61
C GLU A 363 -1.87 14.13 -17.31
N ARG A 364 -2.26 13.84 -16.06
CA ARG A 364 -3.65 13.76 -15.60
C ARG A 364 -4.50 12.75 -16.38
N GLN A 365 -3.86 11.69 -16.91
CA GLN A 365 -4.53 10.61 -17.65
C GLN A 365 -5.20 9.62 -16.69
N HIS A 366 -6.17 10.10 -15.90
CA HIS A 366 -6.85 9.30 -14.88
C HIS A 366 -7.49 8.03 -15.47
N ARG A 367 -8.05 8.11 -16.68
CA ARG A 367 -8.63 6.96 -17.38
C ARG A 367 -7.61 5.87 -17.71
N ALA A 368 -6.46 6.26 -18.24
CA ALA A 368 -5.38 5.32 -18.54
C ALA A 368 -4.90 4.58 -17.29
N ILE A 369 -4.83 5.28 -16.15
CA ILE A 369 -4.41 4.72 -14.87
C ILE A 369 -5.38 3.63 -14.39
N TRP A 370 -6.67 3.95 -14.22
CA TRP A 370 -7.59 2.98 -13.62
C TRP A 370 -7.91 1.81 -14.56
N LEU A 371 -7.97 2.03 -15.88
CA LEU A 371 -8.13 0.95 -16.86
C LEU A 371 -6.92 0.01 -16.87
N GLY A 372 -5.70 0.57 -16.77
CA GLY A 372 -4.47 -0.23 -16.68
C GLY A 372 -4.45 -1.10 -15.43
N ASN A 373 -4.94 -0.58 -14.31
CA ASN A 373 -5.05 -1.35 -13.07
C ASN A 373 -6.12 -2.45 -13.16
N LEU A 374 -7.23 -2.21 -13.87
CA LEU A 374 -8.26 -3.23 -14.12
C LEU A 374 -7.75 -4.33 -15.06
N LEU A 375 -7.00 -3.96 -16.11
CA LEU A 375 -6.33 -4.91 -16.99
C LEU A 375 -5.34 -5.78 -16.19
N PHE A 376 -4.54 -5.16 -15.31
CA PHE A 376 -3.62 -5.89 -14.43
C PHE A 376 -4.35 -6.91 -13.56
N LEU A 377 -5.46 -6.51 -12.92
CA LEU A 377 -6.29 -7.43 -12.15
C LEU A 377 -6.81 -8.58 -13.00
N ALA A 378 -7.42 -8.29 -14.15
CA ALA A 378 -8.04 -9.30 -15.00
C ALA A 378 -7.01 -10.33 -15.48
N VAL A 379 -5.85 -9.86 -15.97
CA VAL A 379 -4.77 -10.73 -16.44
C VAL A 379 -4.17 -11.54 -15.28
N SER A 380 -3.89 -10.89 -14.14
CA SER A 380 -3.34 -11.57 -12.96
C SER A 380 -4.28 -12.67 -12.46
N LEU A 381 -5.58 -12.36 -12.29
CA LEU A 381 -6.55 -13.32 -11.80
C LEU A 381 -6.74 -14.49 -12.78
N LEU A 382 -6.97 -14.20 -14.06
CA LEU A 382 -7.19 -15.22 -15.08
C LEU A 382 -5.98 -16.17 -15.16
N LEU A 383 -4.77 -15.62 -15.23
CA LEU A 383 -3.58 -16.45 -15.36
C LEU A 383 -3.23 -17.20 -14.08
N ASN A 384 -3.50 -16.65 -12.89
CA ASN A 384 -3.35 -17.42 -11.66
C ASN A 384 -4.32 -18.62 -11.64
N LEU A 385 -5.60 -18.41 -11.99
CA LEU A 385 -6.59 -19.49 -12.05
C LEU A 385 -6.25 -20.60 -13.06
N LEU A 386 -5.56 -20.25 -14.16
CA LEU A 386 -5.16 -21.21 -15.19
C LEU A 386 -3.80 -21.87 -14.90
N LEU A 387 -2.78 -21.09 -14.54
CA LEU A 387 -1.40 -21.57 -14.47
C LEU A 387 -1.02 -22.15 -13.11
N VAL A 388 -1.60 -21.70 -12.01
CA VAL A 388 -1.30 -22.24 -10.67
C VAL A 388 -1.68 -23.73 -10.57
N PRO A 389 -2.86 -24.18 -11.02
CA PRO A 389 -3.20 -25.61 -10.99
C PRO A 389 -2.30 -26.46 -11.89
N MET A 390 -1.79 -25.89 -12.99
CA MET A 390 -1.00 -26.63 -13.99
C MET A 390 0.50 -26.68 -13.66
N LEU A 391 1.05 -25.59 -13.11
CA LEU A 391 2.49 -25.36 -12.97
C LEU A 391 2.92 -25.05 -11.52
N GLY A 392 1.99 -25.10 -10.55
CA GLY A 392 2.25 -24.80 -9.15
C GLY A 392 2.81 -23.40 -8.94
N LEU A 393 3.84 -23.28 -8.10
CA LEU A 393 4.51 -22.01 -7.79
C LEU A 393 5.17 -21.35 -9.01
N ASN A 394 5.59 -22.12 -10.02
CA ASN A 394 6.10 -21.54 -11.27
C ASN A 394 4.97 -20.85 -12.06
N GLY A 395 3.76 -21.39 -11.99
CA GLY A 395 2.56 -20.79 -12.57
C GLY A 395 2.28 -19.40 -12.01
N LEU A 396 2.43 -19.22 -10.69
CA LEU A 396 2.36 -17.91 -10.02
C LEU A 396 3.39 -16.92 -10.61
N GLY A 397 4.65 -17.34 -10.74
CA GLY A 397 5.71 -16.52 -11.29
C GLY A 397 5.44 -16.09 -12.75
N ILE A 398 4.99 -17.01 -13.60
CA ILE A 398 4.65 -16.73 -15.00
C ILE A 398 3.44 -15.77 -15.08
N ALA A 399 2.39 -16.03 -14.30
CA ALA A 399 1.22 -15.15 -14.23
C ALA A 399 1.62 -13.72 -13.84
N ALA A 400 2.51 -13.57 -12.85
CA ALA A 400 3.03 -12.28 -12.41
C ALA A 400 3.82 -11.56 -13.52
N ILE A 401 4.67 -12.27 -14.28
CA ILE A 401 5.40 -11.70 -15.42
C ILE A 401 4.44 -11.17 -16.48
N VAL A 402 3.47 -11.99 -16.90
CA VAL A 402 2.53 -11.60 -17.97
C VAL A 402 1.64 -10.45 -17.51
N ALA A 403 1.16 -10.46 -16.27
CA ALA A 403 0.39 -9.34 -15.71
C ALA A 403 1.23 -8.05 -15.64
N ALA A 404 2.50 -8.14 -15.22
CA ALA A 404 3.42 -7.01 -15.20
C ALA A 404 3.71 -6.46 -16.62
N LEU A 405 3.88 -7.34 -17.60
CA LEU A 405 4.03 -6.94 -19.01
C LEU A 405 2.77 -6.27 -19.56
N ALA A 406 1.58 -6.82 -19.27
CA ALA A 406 0.32 -6.26 -19.73
C ALA A 406 0.14 -4.81 -19.24
N ILE A 407 0.36 -4.55 -17.95
CA ILE A 407 0.25 -3.18 -17.41
C ILE A 407 1.37 -2.26 -17.91
N TYR A 408 2.59 -2.76 -18.09
CA TYR A 408 3.70 -2.00 -18.68
C TYR A 408 3.38 -1.55 -20.12
N LEU A 409 2.95 -2.48 -20.97
CA LEU A 409 2.60 -2.21 -22.36
C LEU A 409 1.42 -1.24 -22.47
N TRP A 410 0.39 -1.44 -21.64
CA TRP A 410 -0.75 -0.52 -21.56
C TRP A 410 -0.32 0.91 -21.21
N ARG A 411 0.46 1.08 -20.13
CA ARG A 411 0.91 2.40 -19.68
C ARG A 411 1.83 3.06 -20.72
N SER A 412 2.71 2.30 -21.36
CA SER A 412 3.57 2.80 -22.45
C SER A 412 2.74 3.28 -23.64
N LEU A 413 1.71 2.53 -24.04
CA LEU A 413 0.84 2.92 -25.15
C LEU A 413 0.01 4.16 -24.81
N ALA A 414 -0.54 4.24 -23.60
CA ALA A 414 -1.28 5.41 -23.14
C ALA A 414 -0.43 6.68 -23.12
N LEU A 415 0.81 6.58 -22.61
CA LEU A 415 1.72 7.72 -22.56
C LEU A 415 2.11 8.20 -23.97
N ARG A 416 2.27 7.29 -24.95
CA ARG A 416 2.53 7.66 -26.34
C ARG A 416 1.35 8.34 -27.03
N ARG A 417 0.11 7.97 -26.66
CA ARG A 417 -1.11 8.57 -27.22
C ARG A 417 -1.36 9.99 -26.68
N GLY A 418 -0.79 10.31 -25.51
CA GLY A 418 -1.04 11.57 -24.82
C GLY A 418 -2.44 11.65 -24.21
N PRO A 419 -2.75 12.74 -23.49
CA PRO A 419 -4.03 12.91 -22.79
C PRO A 419 -5.20 12.99 -23.77
N ALA A 420 -6.27 12.23 -23.49
CA ALA A 420 -7.50 12.32 -24.27
C ALA A 420 -8.22 13.67 -24.02
N ALA A 421 -8.97 14.17 -25.01
CA ALA A 421 -9.75 15.41 -24.87
C ALA A 421 -10.74 15.39 -23.68
N THR A 422 -11.18 14.21 -23.27
CA THR A 422 -12.05 14.01 -22.10
C THR A 422 -11.31 14.10 -20.76
N ASP A 423 -10.03 13.75 -20.71
CA ASP A 423 -9.20 13.92 -19.51
C ASP A 423 -8.83 15.40 -19.31
N LEU A 424 -8.60 16.13 -20.41
CA LEU A 424 -8.38 17.58 -20.39
C LEU A 424 -9.60 18.36 -19.87
N ARG A 425 -10.81 17.98 -20.26
CA ARG A 425 -12.07 18.61 -19.77
C ARG A 425 -12.35 18.35 -18.28
N ARG A 426 -11.91 17.20 -17.73
CA ARG A 426 -12.02 16.97 -16.27
C ARG A 426 -10.98 17.77 -15.50
N GLY A 427 -9.78 17.90 -16.04
CA GLY A 427 -8.76 18.79 -15.46
C GLY A 427 -9.18 20.26 -15.43
N SER A 428 -9.95 20.72 -16.44
CA SER A 428 -10.53 22.07 -16.43
C SER A 428 -11.71 22.18 -15.47
N ALA A 429 -12.57 21.17 -15.35
CA ALA A 429 -13.66 21.16 -14.36
C ALA A 429 -13.14 21.13 -12.91
N ASP A 430 -12.06 20.40 -12.63
CA ASP A 430 -11.37 20.42 -11.34
C ASP A 430 -10.71 21.79 -11.06
N ALA A 431 -10.30 22.50 -12.10
CA ALA A 431 -9.79 23.88 -11.99
C ALA A 431 -10.92 24.91 -11.84
N GLU A 432 -12.06 24.73 -12.52
CA GLU A 432 -13.26 25.54 -12.37
C GLU A 432 -13.89 25.34 -10.99
N TRP A 433 -13.85 24.12 -10.43
CA TRP A 433 -14.23 23.87 -9.04
C TRP A 433 -13.33 24.64 -8.05
N ARG A 434 -12.01 24.72 -8.31
CA ARG A 434 -11.10 25.57 -7.50
C ARG A 434 -11.47 27.04 -7.58
N VAL A 435 -11.79 27.54 -8.77
CA VAL A 435 -12.21 28.94 -8.95
C VAL A 435 -13.57 29.21 -8.30
N ALA A 436 -14.50 28.26 -8.36
CA ALA A 436 -15.80 28.36 -7.71
C ALA A 436 -15.72 28.27 -6.18
N SER A 437 -14.78 27.51 -5.63
CA SER A 437 -14.56 27.41 -4.17
C SER A 437 -13.69 28.52 -3.58
N GLU A 438 -12.86 29.17 -4.40
CA GLU A 438 -12.13 30.41 -4.05
C GLU A 438 -12.96 31.69 -4.34
N GLY A 439 -14.08 31.57 -5.06
CA GLY A 439 -14.91 32.67 -5.56
C GLY A 439 -16.05 33.14 -4.66
N GLU A 440 -16.24 32.57 -3.46
CA GLU A 440 -17.15 33.11 -2.44
C GLU A 440 -16.36 33.96 -1.42
N GLU A 441 -15.76 35.06 -1.88
CA GLU A 441 -15.54 36.21 -1.00
C GLU A 441 -16.92 36.85 -0.73
N PRO A 442 -17.37 36.99 0.54
CA PRO A 442 -18.56 37.76 0.81
C PRO A 442 -18.27 39.22 0.47
N ALA A 443 -18.95 39.73 -0.55
CA ALA A 443 -19.02 41.15 -0.81
C ALA A 443 -19.74 41.84 0.36
N ALA A 444 -18.97 42.64 1.10
CA ALA A 444 -19.35 43.67 2.09
C ALA A 444 -20.02 43.21 3.41
#